data_AF-A0A7S1K1J1-F1
#
_entry.id   AF-A0A7S1K1J1-F1
#
_cell.length_a   1.000
_cell.length_b   1.000
_cell.length_c   1.000
_cell.angle_alpha   90.00
_cell.angle_beta   90.00
_cell.angle_gamma   90.00
#
_symmetry.space_group_name_H-M   'P 1'
#
loop_
_entity.id
_entity.type
_entity.pdbx_description
1 polymer ?
#
loop_
_entity_poly.entity_id
_entity_poly.type
_entity_poly.pdbx_seq_one_letter_code
_entity_poly.pdbx_strand_id
1 'polypeptide(L)'
;MCQKNCEIGYERDKDTCRKWPAGQYGKIENGKATCEQCGADLISPEGSTEKELCYCTNGFIKHSSKLRCEKCIEDMQGLDCEQPIKNRSLVPTKKGFYLLTYDDRMTTYAAKNTTLPVVIPCPFKQACDGVDEDTGLTKCLSEK
;
A
#
# COMPACT_ATOMS: atom_id res chain seq x y z
N MET A 1 18.79 -27.68 23.94
CA MET A 1 19.56 -27.10 22.82
C MET A 1 18.61 -26.34 21.90
N CYS A 2 18.95 -25.08 21.59
CA CYS A 2 18.33 -24.11 20.68
C CYS A 2 16.78 -24.03 20.60
N GLN A 3 16.14 -23.42 21.60
CA GLN A 3 14.77 -22.91 21.43
C GLN A 3 14.84 -21.65 20.55
N LYS A 4 14.69 -21.82 19.24
CA LYS A 4 14.49 -20.72 18.28
C LYS A 4 13.40 -19.80 18.83
N ASN A 5 13.77 -18.58 19.21
CA ASN A 5 12.80 -17.50 19.30
C ASN A 5 12.20 -17.35 17.90
N CYS A 6 10.87 -17.22 17.80
CA CYS A 6 10.19 -17.10 16.51
C CYS A 6 10.79 -15.95 15.68
N GLU A 7 10.74 -16.07 14.36
CA GLU A 7 11.19 -15.02 13.45
C GLU A 7 10.36 -13.75 13.64
N ILE A 8 10.89 -12.61 13.20
CA ILE A 8 10.14 -11.34 13.20
C ILE A 8 8.82 -11.51 12.43
N GLY A 9 7.73 -10.95 12.96
CA GLY A 9 6.38 -11.18 12.43
C GLY A 9 5.69 -12.43 12.97
N TYR A 10 6.34 -13.20 13.85
CA TYR A 10 5.75 -14.36 14.49
C TYR A 10 5.84 -14.26 16.03
N GLU A 11 4.79 -14.71 16.71
CA GLU A 11 4.79 -14.94 18.16
C GLU A 11 4.76 -16.42 18.49
N ARG A 12 5.32 -16.75 19.65
CA ARG A 12 5.23 -18.10 20.19
C ARG A 12 3.83 -18.32 20.75
N ASP A 13 3.11 -19.25 20.15
CA ASP A 13 1.87 -19.80 20.65
C ASP A 13 2.10 -21.26 21.08
N LYS A 14 2.21 -21.46 22.40
CA LYS A 14 2.62 -22.73 23.02
C LYS A 14 3.97 -23.21 22.46
N ASP A 15 3.95 -24.26 21.65
CA ASP A 15 5.11 -24.88 21.02
C ASP A 15 5.27 -24.53 19.51
N THR A 16 4.43 -23.64 18.99
CA THR A 16 4.42 -23.22 17.59
C THR A 16 4.66 -21.73 17.43
N CYS A 17 5.14 -21.32 16.25
CA CYS A 17 5.23 -19.91 15.89
C CYS A 17 4.02 -19.57 14.99
N ARG A 18 3.17 -18.65 15.43
CA ARG A 18 2.05 -18.14 14.63
C ARG A 18 2.37 -16.73 14.15
N LYS A 19 1.84 -16.35 12.99
CA LYS A 19 1.97 -14.98 12.49
C LYS A 19 1.28 -13.99 13.43
N TRP A 20 1.80 -12.78 13.52
CA TRP A 20 1.07 -11.71 14.18
C TRP A 20 -0.22 -11.37 13.43
N PRO A 21 -1.29 -11.00 14.16
CA PRO A 21 -2.52 -10.55 13.54
C PRO A 21 -2.31 -9.35 12.63
N ALA A 22 -3.22 -9.18 11.67
CA ALA A 22 -3.29 -7.99 10.84
C ALA A 22 -3.38 -6.70 11.68
N GLY A 23 -2.79 -5.61 11.18
CA GLY A 23 -2.73 -4.32 11.87
C GLY A 23 -1.51 -4.16 12.79
N GLN A 24 -0.62 -5.14 12.84
CA GLN A 24 0.62 -5.11 13.60
C GLN A 24 1.83 -5.35 12.70
N TYR A 25 3.01 -4.90 13.14
CA TYR A 25 4.26 -5.14 12.43
C TYR A 25 5.44 -5.48 13.37
N GLY A 26 6.38 -6.22 12.80
CA GLY A 26 7.72 -6.60 13.25
C GLY A 26 8.58 -5.45 13.72
N LYS A 27 9.16 -5.54 14.93
CA LYS A 27 10.43 -4.86 15.20
C LYS A 27 11.33 -5.70 16.09
N ILE A 28 12.63 -5.41 16.04
CA ILE A 28 13.61 -5.98 16.96
C ILE A 28 13.90 -4.93 18.03
N GLU A 29 13.54 -5.23 19.27
CA GLU A 29 13.89 -4.41 20.44
C GLU A 29 14.76 -5.23 21.38
N ASN A 30 15.94 -4.72 21.71
CA ASN A 30 16.88 -5.38 22.62
C ASN A 30 17.20 -6.83 22.22
N GLY A 31 17.30 -7.09 20.91
CA GLY A 31 17.58 -8.44 20.37
C GLY A 31 16.40 -9.41 20.43
N LYS A 32 15.19 -8.95 20.74
CA LYS A 32 13.96 -9.75 20.75
C LYS A 32 12.97 -9.22 19.72
N ALA A 33 12.26 -10.12 19.04
CA ALA A 33 11.15 -9.74 18.18
C ALA A 33 9.97 -9.27 19.04
N THR A 34 9.50 -8.05 18.81
CA THR A 34 8.33 -7.43 19.46
C THR A 34 7.37 -6.87 18.42
N CYS A 35 6.07 -6.87 18.72
CA CYS A 35 5.05 -6.32 17.83
C CYS A 35 4.67 -4.88 18.18
N GLU A 36 4.42 -4.08 17.15
CA GLU A 36 3.88 -2.73 17.29
C GLU A 36 2.61 -2.57 16.44
N GLN A 37 1.65 -1.80 16.94
CA GLN A 37 0.43 -1.47 16.21
C GLN A 37 0.73 -0.46 15.10
N CYS A 38 0.13 -0.63 13.92
CA CYS A 38 0.28 0.31 12.81
C CYS A 38 -0.21 1.74 13.14
N GLY A 39 -1.20 1.88 14.02
CA GLY A 39 -1.84 3.14 14.40
C GLY A 39 -3.33 3.15 14.04
N ALA A 40 -4.04 4.20 14.47
CA ALA A 40 -5.46 4.37 14.12
C ALA A 40 -5.61 4.53 12.59
N ASP A 41 -6.60 3.86 12.02
CA ASP A 41 -6.97 3.84 10.58
C ASP A 41 -5.98 3.15 9.63
N LEU A 42 -4.92 2.55 10.16
CA LEU A 42 -3.93 1.78 9.41
C LEU A 42 -4.08 0.28 9.70
N ILE A 43 -3.92 -0.54 8.66
CA ILE A 43 -3.88 -2.00 8.73
C ILE A 43 -2.61 -2.52 8.05
N SER A 44 -2.21 -3.73 8.38
CA SER A 44 -1.09 -4.45 7.74
C SER A 44 -1.49 -5.91 7.53
N PRO A 45 -0.86 -6.64 6.60
CA PRO A 45 -1.05 -8.08 6.48
C PRO A 45 -0.52 -8.83 7.71
N GLU A 46 -1.02 -10.05 7.92
CA GLU A 46 -0.51 -10.92 8.99
C GLU A 46 0.99 -11.20 8.85
N GLY A 47 1.70 -11.12 9.96
CA GLY A 47 3.14 -11.35 10.02
C GLY A 47 3.99 -10.29 9.32
N SER A 48 3.47 -9.07 9.16
CA SER A 48 4.25 -7.94 8.66
C SER A 48 5.49 -7.70 9.52
N THR A 49 6.62 -7.37 8.89
CA THR A 49 7.93 -7.29 9.56
C THR A 49 8.48 -5.87 9.70
N GLU A 50 7.79 -4.88 9.14
CA GLU A 50 8.25 -3.49 9.07
C GLU A 50 7.05 -2.52 9.06
N LYS A 51 7.28 -1.28 9.49
CA LYS A 51 6.24 -0.24 9.63
C LYS A 51 5.68 0.21 8.28
N GLU A 52 6.50 0.11 7.25
CA GLU A 52 6.22 0.53 5.89
C GLU A 52 5.07 -0.27 5.28
N LEU A 53 4.86 -1.51 5.74
CA LEU A 53 3.76 -2.40 5.37
C LEU A 53 2.41 -2.01 6.01
N CYS A 54 2.40 -1.03 6.91
CA CYS A 54 1.16 -0.43 7.39
C CYS A 54 0.59 0.51 6.33
N TYR A 55 -0.59 0.17 5.82
CA TYR A 55 -1.33 0.92 4.82
C TYR A 55 -2.74 1.28 5.31
N CYS A 56 -3.40 2.19 4.61
CA CYS A 56 -4.74 2.63 5.00
C CYS A 56 -5.79 1.57 4.63
N THR A 57 -6.80 1.39 5.48
CA THR A 57 -7.92 0.49 5.20
C THR A 57 -8.68 0.87 3.91
N ASN A 58 -9.54 -0.01 3.40
CA ASN A 58 -10.32 0.23 2.18
C ASN A 58 -11.05 1.59 2.25
N GLY A 59 -11.05 2.33 1.15
CA GLY A 59 -11.62 3.67 1.11
C GLY A 59 -10.75 4.76 1.75
N PHE A 60 -9.47 4.49 2.01
CA PHE A 60 -8.51 5.48 2.52
C PHE A 60 -7.14 5.43 1.81
N ILE A 61 -6.46 6.58 1.80
CA ILE A 61 -5.17 6.80 1.15
C ILE A 61 -4.14 7.33 2.15
N LYS A 62 -2.92 6.79 2.12
CA LYS A 62 -1.82 7.22 2.99
C LYS A 62 -1.27 8.56 2.54
N HIS A 63 -1.34 9.60 3.36
CA HIS A 63 -0.70 10.87 3.01
C HIS A 63 0.83 10.72 3.02
N SER A 64 1.53 11.29 2.03
CA SER A 64 2.97 11.05 1.91
C SER A 64 3.78 11.66 3.07
N SER A 65 3.31 12.78 3.61
CA SER A 65 3.94 13.58 4.67
C SER A 65 3.23 13.58 6.04
N LYS A 66 2.12 12.84 6.20
CA LYS A 66 1.43 12.69 7.50
C LYS A 66 1.33 11.21 7.85
N LEU A 67 1.34 10.89 9.14
CA LEU A 67 1.01 9.54 9.64
C LEU A 67 -0.51 9.32 9.74
N ARG A 68 -1.28 9.84 8.78
CA ARG A 68 -2.75 9.75 8.77
C ARG A 68 -3.24 9.29 7.40
N CYS A 69 -4.37 8.59 7.46
CA CYS A 69 -5.13 8.17 6.32
C CYS A 69 -6.16 9.26 5.96
N GLU A 70 -6.20 9.65 4.69
CA GLU A 70 -7.23 10.54 4.18
C GLU A 70 -8.28 9.70 3.45
N LYS A 71 -9.56 10.04 3.64
CA LYS A 71 -10.65 9.30 2.98
C LYS A 71 -10.44 9.39 1.48
N CYS A 72 -10.56 8.26 0.80
CA CYS A 72 -10.62 8.16 -0.65
C CYS A 72 -11.98 8.74 -1.06
N ILE A 73 -12.04 10.07 -1.18
CA ILE A 73 -13.27 10.80 -1.49
C ILE A 73 -13.61 10.66 -2.97
N GLU A 74 -14.90 10.63 -3.28
CA GLU A 74 -15.44 10.54 -4.65
C GLU A 74 -14.94 11.66 -5.58
N ASP A 75 -14.50 12.80 -5.02
CA ASP A 75 -13.90 13.91 -5.76
C ASP A 75 -12.55 13.55 -6.41
N MET A 76 -11.89 12.47 -5.98
CA MET A 76 -10.78 11.85 -6.70
C MET A 76 -11.31 10.89 -7.79
N GLN A 77 -12.15 11.42 -8.69
CA GLN A 77 -13.05 10.69 -9.61
C GLN A 77 -12.46 9.50 -10.38
N GLY A 78 -11.13 9.38 -10.47
CA GLY A 78 -10.45 8.32 -11.18
C GLY A 78 -9.72 7.27 -10.31
N LEU A 79 -9.71 7.38 -8.98
CA LEU A 79 -9.16 6.32 -8.13
C LEU A 79 -10.17 5.19 -7.92
N ASP A 80 -9.67 3.95 -7.88
CA ASP A 80 -10.45 2.81 -7.42
C ASP A 80 -10.20 2.61 -5.91
N CYS A 81 -11.19 3.07 -5.12
CA CYS A 81 -11.15 3.07 -3.66
C CYS A 81 -11.74 1.78 -3.04
N GLU A 82 -12.24 0.84 -3.84
CA GLU A 82 -12.84 -0.41 -3.33
C GLU A 82 -11.76 -1.36 -2.77
N GLN A 83 -10.53 -1.21 -3.24
CA GLN A 83 -9.36 -1.94 -2.77
C GLN A 83 -8.45 -1.06 -1.89
N PRO A 84 -7.75 -1.64 -0.91
CA PRO A 84 -6.81 -0.89 -0.11
C PRO A 84 -5.57 -0.51 -0.92
N ILE A 85 -5.15 0.74 -0.85
CA ILE A 85 -3.91 1.21 -1.47
C ILE A 85 -2.74 0.80 -0.56
N LYS A 86 -2.21 -0.41 -0.81
CA LYS A 86 -1.15 -1.01 0.01
C LYS A 86 0.22 -0.38 -0.22
N ASN A 87 0.47 0.09 -1.44
CA ASN A 87 1.77 0.59 -1.87
C ASN A 87 1.60 1.91 -2.64
N ARG A 88 2.50 2.87 -2.42
CA ARG A 88 2.51 4.15 -3.16
C ARG A 88 2.82 3.97 -4.65
N SER A 89 3.49 2.88 -5.01
CA SER A 89 3.74 2.52 -6.40
C SER A 89 2.50 1.92 -7.07
N LEU A 90 1.66 1.20 -6.32
CA LEU A 90 0.52 0.48 -6.87
C LEU A 90 -0.79 1.11 -6.37
N VAL A 91 -1.25 2.12 -7.10
CA VAL A 91 -2.49 2.86 -6.80
C VAL A 91 -3.52 2.55 -7.88
N PRO A 92 -4.53 1.72 -7.61
CA PRO A 92 -5.56 1.39 -8.60
C PRO A 92 -6.32 2.62 -9.13
N THR A 93 -6.53 2.68 -10.44
CA THR A 93 -7.36 3.69 -11.10
C THR A 93 -8.54 3.05 -11.81
N LYS A 94 -9.64 3.80 -11.90
CA LYS A 94 -10.79 3.44 -12.74
C LYS A 94 -10.41 3.54 -14.22
N LYS A 95 -11.08 2.74 -15.06
CA LYS A 95 -10.94 2.81 -16.52
C LYS A 95 -11.17 4.24 -17.04
N GLY A 96 -10.35 4.66 -18.00
CA GLY A 96 -10.39 6.02 -18.54
C GLY A 96 -9.64 7.06 -17.71
N PHE A 97 -8.86 6.64 -16.72
CA PHE A 97 -8.00 7.51 -15.91
C PHE A 97 -6.59 6.94 -15.79
N TYR A 98 -5.63 7.83 -15.56
CA TYR A 98 -4.23 7.48 -15.37
C TYR A 98 -3.58 8.29 -14.25
N LEU A 99 -2.50 7.77 -13.66
CA LEU A 99 -1.73 8.47 -12.63
C LEU A 99 -0.72 9.42 -13.29
N LEU A 100 -0.56 10.62 -12.73
CA LEU A 100 0.48 11.54 -13.18
C LEU A 100 1.87 10.94 -12.91
N THR A 101 2.60 10.66 -13.98
CA THR A 101 3.93 10.05 -13.94
C THR A 101 5.02 11.09 -13.68
N TYR A 102 6.04 10.72 -12.90
CA TYR A 102 7.22 11.55 -12.68
C TYR A 102 8.28 11.34 -13.77
N ASP A 103 8.54 10.08 -14.11
CA ASP A 103 9.42 9.62 -15.19
C ASP A 103 8.78 8.42 -15.92
N ASP A 104 9.54 7.62 -16.67
CA ASP A 104 9.04 6.42 -17.35
C ASP A 104 8.87 5.19 -16.42
N ARG A 105 9.14 5.34 -15.12
CA ARG A 105 9.26 4.22 -14.16
C ARG A 105 8.37 4.36 -12.94
N MET A 106 7.99 5.57 -12.54
CA MET A 106 7.20 5.78 -11.33
C MET A 106 6.29 6.99 -11.36
N THR A 107 5.23 6.94 -10.56
CA THR A 107 4.28 8.04 -10.43
C THR A 107 4.82 9.16 -9.55
N THR A 108 4.28 10.36 -9.69
CA THR A 108 4.59 11.51 -8.81
C THR A 108 4.34 11.21 -7.33
N TYR A 109 3.35 10.36 -7.04
CA TYR A 109 3.05 9.91 -5.67
C TYR A 109 4.05 8.88 -5.16
N ALA A 110 4.45 7.91 -5.99
CA ALA A 110 5.50 6.94 -5.67
C ALA A 110 6.85 7.65 -5.40
N ALA A 111 7.16 8.67 -6.21
CA ALA A 111 8.35 9.52 -6.06
C ALA A 111 8.31 10.47 -4.84
N LYS A 112 7.18 10.54 -4.11
CA LYS A 112 6.93 11.50 -3.02
C LYS A 112 6.93 12.98 -3.46
N ASN A 113 6.77 13.26 -4.76
CA ASN A 113 6.61 14.61 -5.27
C ASN A 113 5.22 15.18 -4.97
N THR A 114 4.21 14.33 -4.89
CA THR A 114 2.86 14.71 -4.45
C THR A 114 2.52 14.05 -3.12
N THR A 115 1.68 14.72 -2.34
CA THR A 115 1.23 14.19 -1.04
C THR A 115 0.16 13.11 -1.16
N LEU A 116 -0.61 13.15 -2.25
CA LEU A 116 -1.66 12.20 -2.61
C LEU A 116 -1.51 11.82 -4.10
N PRO A 117 -2.08 10.69 -4.53
CA PRO A 117 -2.15 10.32 -5.94
C PRO A 117 -2.83 11.41 -6.77
N VAL A 118 -2.21 11.80 -7.88
CA VAL A 118 -2.81 12.72 -8.85
C VAL A 118 -3.32 11.90 -10.01
N VAL A 119 -4.63 11.94 -10.21
CA VAL A 119 -5.31 11.18 -11.26
C VAL A 119 -5.82 12.12 -12.35
N ILE A 120 -5.59 11.76 -13.61
CA ILE A 120 -5.94 12.57 -14.76
C ILE A 120 -6.90 11.78 -15.66
N PRO A 121 -8.00 12.39 -16.14
CA PRO A 121 -8.88 11.76 -17.12
C PRO A 121 -8.14 11.58 -18.45
N CYS A 122 -8.26 10.39 -19.02
CA CYS A 122 -7.64 10.04 -20.28
C CYS A 122 -8.39 10.75 -21.44
N PRO A 123 -7.68 11.50 -22.32
CA PRO A 123 -8.30 12.15 -23.48
C PRO A 123 -9.03 11.13 -24.38
N PHE A 124 -8.43 9.94 -24.53
CA PHE A 124 -9.06 8.80 -25.18
C PHE A 124 -9.37 7.74 -24.13
N LYS A 125 -10.55 7.82 -23.50
CA LYS A 125 -10.96 6.97 -22.36
C LYS A 125 -10.75 5.47 -22.58
N GLN A 126 -10.82 5.00 -23.82
CA GLN A 126 -10.61 3.58 -24.12
C GLN A 126 -9.15 3.16 -23.96
N ALA A 127 -8.16 4.03 -24.24
CA ALA A 127 -6.75 3.68 -24.15
C ALA A 127 -6.28 3.40 -22.72
N CYS A 128 -6.82 4.07 -21.71
CA CYS A 128 -6.39 3.90 -20.32
C CYS A 128 -7.19 2.77 -19.64
N ASP A 129 -6.55 1.63 -19.42
CA ASP A 129 -7.15 0.40 -18.88
C ASP A 129 -6.68 0.10 -17.44
N GLY A 130 -6.57 1.14 -16.62
CA GLY A 130 -6.18 1.05 -15.22
C GLY A 130 -4.66 1.11 -15.02
N VAL A 131 -4.18 0.31 -14.08
CA VAL A 131 -2.77 0.26 -13.66
C VAL A 131 -2.22 -1.14 -13.84
N ASP A 132 -0.98 -1.22 -14.27
CA ASP A 132 -0.21 -2.45 -14.38
C ASP A 132 0.25 -2.90 -12.98
N GLU A 133 -0.05 -4.15 -12.62
CA GLU A 133 0.16 -4.65 -11.25
C GLU A 133 1.64 -4.86 -10.89
N ASP A 134 2.50 -5.05 -11.90
CA ASP A 134 3.92 -5.29 -11.72
C ASP A 134 4.70 -3.97 -11.58
N THR A 135 4.33 -2.97 -12.39
CA THR A 135 5.06 -1.69 -12.49
C THR A 135 4.39 -0.55 -11.74
N GLY A 136 3.08 -0.62 -11.50
CA GLY A 136 2.31 0.48 -10.92
C GLY A 136 2.07 1.66 -11.88
N LEU A 137 2.44 1.50 -13.15
CA LEU A 137 2.24 2.49 -14.21
C LEU A 137 0.89 2.29 -14.90
N THR A 138 0.46 3.31 -15.63
CA THR A 138 -0.76 3.26 -16.42
C THR A 138 -0.71 2.12 -17.42
N LYS A 139 -1.69 1.23 -17.36
CA LYS A 139 -1.87 0.19 -18.36
C LYS A 139 -2.62 0.76 -19.56
N CYS A 140 -1.98 0.73 -20.72
CA CYS A 140 -2.61 1.10 -21.98
C CYS A 140 -3.23 -0.14 -22.65
N LEU A 141 -4.36 0.02 -23.34
CA LEU A 141 -4.81 -1.00 -24.28
C LEU A 141 -3.74 -1.19 -25.35
N SER A 142 -3.18 -2.39 -25.47
CA SER A 142 -2.36 -2.76 -26.62
C SER A 142 -3.27 -2.90 -27.84
N GLU A 143 -2.88 -2.31 -28.97
CA GLU A 143 -3.58 -2.53 -30.23
C GLU A 143 -3.52 -4.04 -30.57
N LYS A 144 -4.68 -4.64 -30.83
CA LYS A 144 -4.79 -6.00 -31.35
C LYS A 144 -4.66 -6.01 -32.87
#